data_AF-A0A6I1FJA7-F1
#
_entry.id   AF-A0A6I1FJA7-F1
#
_cell.length_a   1.000
_cell.length_b   1.000
_cell.length_c   1.000
_cell.angle_alpha   90.00
_cell.angle_beta   90.00
_cell.angle_gamma   90.00
#
_symmetry.space_group_name_H-M   'P 1'
#
loop_
_entity.id
_entity.type
_entity.pdbx_description
1 polymer ?
#
loop_
_entity_poly.entity_id
_entity_poly.type
_entity_poly.pdbx_seq_one_letter_code
_entity_poly.pdbx_strand_id
1 'polypeptide(L)'
;MMTTNPFPYASDNKRYHTWNYHLRNQFGHKVFKVALDGGFDCPNRDGTVAFGGCTFCSAAGSGDFAGNRADDLEKQFNDIKTKMHHKWKDGKYMAYFQAYTNTHAPVDVLREKYEAVMNQEGVVGLSIATRPDCLPDDVVEYLAELNERTYLWVELGLQTVHEKTAHIINRAHDFPTYVEGVNKLRKHGIRICSHIINGLPLETPEMMMETAQAVAKLDVQGIKIHLLHLLKGTPMVKQYEKGLLEFLSFDDYVNLVCDQLEILPPEMIIHRITGDGPIDLMVGPMWSVNKWGVLNAIDAELKRRGSFQGACRHPSFFEKT
;
A
#
# COMPACT_ATOMS: atom_id res chain seq x y z
N MET A 1 26.61 -4.93 -26.04
CA MET A 1 26.73 -5.72 -24.80
C MET A 1 25.36 -5.71 -24.13
N MET A 2 24.74 -6.86 -23.88
CA MET A 2 23.53 -6.91 -23.07
C MET A 2 23.93 -6.50 -21.65
N THR A 3 23.49 -5.31 -21.22
CA THR A 3 23.67 -4.87 -19.84
C THR A 3 22.88 -5.81 -18.95
N THR A 4 23.58 -6.66 -18.20
CA THR A 4 23.00 -7.52 -17.16
C THR A 4 22.23 -6.63 -16.18
N ASN A 5 20.99 -6.98 -15.86
CA ASN A 5 20.19 -6.24 -14.88
C ASN A 5 20.95 -6.23 -13.53
N PRO A 6 21.33 -5.05 -12.99
CA PRO A 6 22.15 -4.99 -11.78
C PRO A 6 21.38 -5.33 -10.51
N PHE A 7 20.05 -5.43 -10.57
CA PHE A 7 19.22 -5.63 -9.39
C PHE A 7 19.00 -7.13 -9.07
N PRO A 8 19.31 -7.60 -7.85
CA PRO A 8 19.31 -9.04 -7.53
C PRO A 8 17.92 -9.67 -7.39
N TYR A 9 16.89 -8.91 -7.05
CA TYR A 9 15.53 -9.42 -6.80
C TYR A 9 14.58 -9.18 -7.97
N ALA A 10 15.01 -9.54 -9.18
CA ALA A 10 14.20 -9.47 -10.39
C ALA A 10 14.44 -10.67 -11.31
N SER A 11 13.37 -11.16 -11.94
CA SER A 11 13.40 -12.21 -12.97
C SER A 11 13.25 -11.63 -14.39
N ASP A 12 13.06 -10.32 -14.50
CA ASP A 12 12.87 -9.56 -15.73
C ASP A 12 13.77 -8.32 -15.72
N ASN A 13 13.48 -7.31 -16.54
CA ASN A 13 14.26 -6.06 -16.60
C ASN A 13 13.90 -5.05 -15.49
N LYS A 14 13.07 -5.42 -14.52
CA LYS A 14 12.73 -4.54 -13.39
C LYS A 14 13.95 -4.30 -12.52
N ARG A 15 14.10 -3.06 -12.05
CA ARG A 15 15.23 -2.62 -11.22
C ARG A 15 14.86 -2.41 -9.75
N TYR A 16 13.79 -3.06 -9.30
CA TYR A 16 13.27 -2.98 -7.94
C TYR A 16 12.50 -4.26 -7.59
N HIS A 17 12.34 -4.55 -6.29
CA HIS A 17 11.84 -5.82 -5.77
C HIS A 17 10.31 -5.89 -5.88
N THR A 18 9.81 -6.29 -7.05
CA THR A 18 8.36 -6.27 -7.29
C THR A 18 7.62 -7.32 -6.45
N TRP A 19 6.43 -6.97 -5.98
CA TRP A 19 5.49 -7.92 -5.34
C TRP A 19 5.23 -9.18 -6.17
N ASN A 20 5.17 -9.04 -7.50
CA ASN A 20 4.96 -10.18 -8.40
C ASN A 20 6.16 -11.13 -8.44
N TYR A 21 7.39 -10.59 -8.48
CA TYR A 21 8.61 -11.39 -8.38
C TYR A 21 8.64 -12.14 -7.05
N HIS A 22 8.46 -11.40 -5.95
CA HIS A 22 8.48 -11.94 -4.59
C HIS A 22 7.52 -13.11 -4.41
N LEU A 23 6.24 -12.94 -4.77
CA LEU A 23 5.23 -13.98 -4.62
C LEU A 23 5.48 -15.19 -5.52
N ARG A 24 6.01 -14.98 -6.74
CA ARG A 24 6.38 -16.10 -7.62
C ARG A 24 7.53 -16.90 -7.06
N ASN A 25 8.51 -16.25 -6.44
CA ASN A 25 9.61 -16.94 -5.76
C ASN A 25 9.12 -17.68 -4.50
N GLN A 26 8.19 -17.09 -3.75
CA GLN A 26 7.61 -17.70 -2.55
C GLN A 26 6.72 -18.91 -2.83
N PHE A 27 5.86 -18.83 -3.85
CA PHE A 27 4.80 -19.82 -4.09
C PHE A 27 4.99 -20.65 -5.38
N GLY A 28 5.93 -20.29 -6.24
CA GLY A 28 6.17 -20.96 -7.52
C GLY A 28 5.16 -20.62 -8.63
N HIS A 29 4.14 -19.80 -8.35
CA HIS A 29 3.08 -19.45 -9.29
C HIS A 29 2.60 -18.01 -9.11
N LYS A 30 1.70 -17.57 -9.99
CA LYS A 30 1.10 -16.24 -9.91
C LYS A 30 0.15 -16.18 -8.71
N VAL A 31 0.39 -15.27 -7.78
CA VAL A 31 -0.58 -14.92 -6.73
C VAL A 31 -1.12 -13.52 -7.00
N PHE A 32 -2.43 -13.31 -6.81
CA PHE A 32 -3.07 -12.01 -6.91
C PHE A 32 -3.98 -11.74 -5.70
N LYS A 33 -4.15 -10.45 -5.38
CA LYS A 33 -5.01 -10.01 -4.29
C LYS A 33 -6.48 -10.04 -4.74
N VAL A 34 -7.33 -10.62 -3.90
CA VAL A 34 -8.78 -10.56 -4.02
C VAL A 34 -9.25 -9.52 -2.99
N ALA A 35 -9.62 -8.33 -3.47
CA ALA A 35 -9.93 -7.18 -2.61
C ALA A 35 -11.35 -7.29 -2.03
N LEU A 36 -11.48 -7.29 -0.71
CA LEU A 36 -12.73 -7.55 0.00
C LEU A 36 -13.10 -6.36 0.89
N ASP A 37 -14.41 -6.13 1.06
CA ASP A 37 -14.96 -5.28 2.10
C ASP A 37 -15.52 -6.17 3.21
N GLY A 38 -14.85 -6.16 4.37
CA GLY A 38 -15.24 -6.93 5.55
C GLY A 38 -16.50 -6.42 6.27
N GLY A 39 -17.06 -5.28 5.84
CA GLY A 39 -18.16 -4.60 6.53
C GLY A 39 -17.71 -3.76 7.73
N PHE A 40 -16.40 -3.58 7.92
CA PHE A 40 -15.83 -2.78 9.02
C PHE A 40 -15.91 -1.28 8.75
N ASP A 41 -15.82 -0.46 9.80
CA ASP A 41 -15.69 0.99 9.65
C ASP A 41 -14.26 1.46 9.95
N CYS A 42 -14.06 2.76 9.97
CA CYS A 42 -12.83 3.42 10.37
C CYS A 42 -13.12 4.28 11.61
N PRO A 43 -12.28 4.22 12.67
CA PRO A 43 -12.47 5.03 13.88
C PRO A 43 -12.43 6.54 13.62
N ASN A 44 -11.87 6.95 12.48
CA ASN A 44 -11.83 8.33 12.00
C ASN A 44 -13.15 8.79 11.34
N ARG A 45 -14.04 7.84 11.05
CA ARG A 45 -15.33 8.08 10.39
C ARG A 45 -16.47 7.92 11.38
N ASP A 46 -16.44 6.86 12.19
CA ASP A 46 -17.52 6.51 13.12
C ASP A 46 -17.56 7.34 14.41
N GLY A 47 -16.54 8.16 14.67
CA GLY A 47 -16.44 9.02 15.85
C GLY A 47 -15.62 8.46 17.01
N THR A 48 -15.04 7.26 16.89
CA THR A 48 -14.24 6.64 17.96
C THR A 48 -12.95 7.43 18.24
N VAL A 49 -12.27 7.91 17.19
CA VAL A 49 -11.03 8.70 17.30
C VAL A 49 -11.21 10.10 16.72
N ALA A 50 -11.95 10.21 15.61
CA ALA A 50 -12.25 11.48 14.94
C ALA A 50 -13.49 11.34 14.06
N PHE A 51 -13.89 12.41 13.38
CA PHE A 51 -15.05 12.45 12.51
C PHE A 51 -14.66 12.81 11.06
N GLY A 52 -15.45 12.33 10.10
CA GLY A 52 -15.36 12.73 8.69
C GLY A 52 -14.33 11.96 7.84
N GLY A 53 -13.45 11.17 8.46
CA GLY A 53 -12.41 10.40 7.78
C GLY A 53 -11.26 11.25 7.24
N CYS A 54 -10.24 10.58 6.69
CA CYS A 54 -9.13 11.29 6.04
C CYS A 54 -9.64 12.08 4.84
N THR A 55 -9.17 13.31 4.64
CA THR A 55 -9.75 14.22 3.64
C THR A 55 -9.59 13.74 2.20
N PHE A 56 -8.62 12.88 1.91
CA PHE A 56 -8.40 12.25 0.60
C PHE A 56 -9.16 10.93 0.40
N CYS A 57 -9.72 10.35 1.46
CA CYS A 57 -10.29 9.00 1.43
C CYS A 57 -11.74 9.04 0.94
N SER A 58 -12.05 8.25 -0.08
CA SER A 58 -13.40 8.12 -0.64
C SER A 58 -14.42 7.64 0.40
N ALA A 59 -15.71 7.80 0.10
CA ALA A 59 -16.78 7.31 0.97
C ALA A 59 -16.70 5.80 1.22
N ALA A 60 -16.09 5.04 0.29
CA ALA A 60 -15.84 3.61 0.39
C ALA A 60 -14.61 3.24 1.24
N GLY A 61 -14.02 4.19 1.98
CA GLY A 61 -12.89 3.90 2.87
C GLY A 61 -11.64 3.43 2.12
N SER A 62 -11.38 3.96 0.92
CA SER A 62 -10.32 3.49 0.01
C SER A 62 -10.52 2.05 -0.51
N GLY A 63 -11.73 1.53 -0.38
CA GLY A 63 -12.22 0.27 -0.93
C GLY A 63 -12.92 0.41 -2.28
N ASP A 64 -12.61 1.43 -3.09
CA ASP A 64 -13.33 1.71 -4.34
C ASP A 64 -13.30 0.58 -5.39
N PHE A 65 -12.39 -0.39 -5.21
CA PHE A 65 -12.26 -1.59 -6.03
C PHE A 65 -12.45 -2.89 -5.23
N ALA A 66 -12.88 -2.79 -3.97
CA ALA A 66 -13.19 -3.94 -3.13
C ALA A 66 -14.55 -4.54 -3.51
N GLY A 67 -14.86 -5.71 -2.95
CA GLY A 67 -16.17 -6.33 -3.10
C GLY A 67 -17.31 -5.47 -2.56
N ASN A 68 -18.53 -5.78 -3.00
CA ASN A 68 -19.72 -5.05 -2.56
C ASN A 68 -20.03 -5.38 -1.10
N ARG A 69 -20.05 -4.36 -0.23
CA ARG A 69 -20.39 -4.49 1.19
C ARG A 69 -21.73 -5.19 1.48
N ALA A 70 -22.69 -5.11 0.56
CA ALA A 70 -23.99 -5.75 0.73
C ALA A 70 -23.94 -7.28 0.53
N ASP A 71 -22.89 -7.79 -0.12
CA ASP A 71 -22.69 -9.22 -0.36
C ASP A 71 -21.85 -9.84 0.77
N ASP A 72 -22.08 -11.13 1.05
CA ASP A 72 -21.18 -11.89 1.92
C ASP A 72 -19.77 -12.04 1.33
N LEU A 73 -18.81 -12.36 2.19
CA LEU A 73 -17.40 -12.44 1.81
C LEU A 73 -17.11 -13.55 0.80
N GLU A 74 -17.86 -14.65 0.82
CA GLU A 74 -17.67 -15.76 -0.10
C GLU A 74 -18.11 -15.37 -1.52
N LYS A 75 -19.25 -14.70 -1.65
CA LYS A 75 -19.71 -14.14 -2.91
C LYS A 75 -18.75 -13.07 -3.43
N GLN A 76 -18.33 -12.12 -2.58
CA GLN A 76 -17.34 -11.10 -2.95
C GLN A 76 -16.04 -11.77 -3.48
N PHE A 77 -15.56 -12.78 -2.76
CA PHE A 77 -14.36 -13.52 -3.12
C PHE A 77 -14.50 -14.21 -4.49
N ASN A 78 -15.59 -14.95 -4.70
CA ASN A 78 -15.83 -15.69 -5.93
C ASN A 78 -16.06 -14.79 -7.14
N ASP A 79 -16.77 -13.68 -6.98
CA ASP A 79 -17.02 -12.70 -8.06
C ASP A 79 -15.71 -12.06 -8.53
N ILE A 80 -14.85 -11.65 -7.59
CA ILE A 80 -13.57 -11.02 -7.90
C ILE A 80 -12.58 -12.05 -8.45
N LYS A 81 -12.48 -13.23 -7.81
CA LYS A 81 -11.69 -14.37 -8.30
C LYS A 81 -12.02 -14.67 -9.76
N THR A 82 -13.30 -14.80 -10.10
CA THR A 82 -13.75 -15.11 -11.47
C THR A 82 -13.29 -14.05 -12.46
N LYS A 83 -13.47 -12.76 -12.14
CA LYS A 83 -12.99 -11.65 -12.99
C LYS A 83 -11.47 -11.69 -13.19
N MET A 84 -10.71 -11.97 -12.13
CA MET A 84 -9.26 -12.00 -12.20
C MET A 84 -8.72 -13.19 -13.01
N HIS A 85 -9.46 -14.30 -13.05
CA HIS A 85 -9.10 -15.46 -13.88
C HIS A 85 -9.24 -15.24 -15.39
N HIS A 86 -9.97 -14.21 -15.83
CA HIS A 86 -9.90 -13.78 -17.23
C HIS A 86 -8.48 -13.33 -17.62
N LYS A 87 -7.70 -12.83 -16.66
CA LYS A 87 -6.31 -12.39 -16.85
C LYS A 87 -5.28 -13.46 -16.48
N TRP A 88 -5.52 -14.21 -15.39
CA TRP A 88 -4.57 -15.19 -14.86
C TRP A 88 -5.27 -16.53 -14.57
N LYS A 89 -5.22 -17.46 -15.52
CA LYS A 89 -5.94 -18.74 -15.45
C LYS A 89 -5.55 -19.59 -14.23
N ASP A 90 -4.24 -19.76 -13.99
CA ASP A 90 -3.74 -20.66 -12.93
C ASP A 90 -3.25 -19.94 -11.67
N GLY A 91 -3.74 -18.71 -11.43
CA GLY A 91 -3.31 -17.92 -10.27
C GLY A 91 -3.95 -18.38 -8.96
N LYS A 92 -3.21 -18.27 -7.86
CA LYS A 92 -3.72 -18.43 -6.48
C LYS A 92 -4.00 -17.08 -5.83
N TYR A 93 -4.57 -17.11 -4.63
CA TYR A 93 -5.25 -15.94 -4.06
C TYR A 93 -4.61 -15.49 -2.75
N MET A 94 -4.47 -14.18 -2.61
CA MET A 94 -4.25 -13.50 -1.34
C MET A 94 -5.55 -12.80 -0.99
N ALA A 95 -6.27 -13.25 0.03
CA ALA A 95 -7.45 -12.53 0.50
C ALA A 95 -6.99 -11.16 1.02
N TYR A 96 -7.60 -10.08 0.53
CA TYR A 96 -7.14 -8.72 0.84
C TYR A 96 -8.28 -7.88 1.39
N PHE A 97 -8.33 -7.77 2.71
CA PHE A 97 -9.23 -6.85 3.40
C PHE A 97 -8.72 -5.43 3.20
N GLN A 98 -9.36 -4.69 2.29
CA GLN A 98 -8.86 -3.42 1.77
C GLN A 98 -9.60 -2.21 2.35
N ALA A 99 -10.93 -2.27 2.41
CA ALA A 99 -11.75 -1.12 2.72
C ALA A 99 -11.69 -0.78 4.21
N TYR A 100 -11.64 0.51 4.56
CA TYR A 100 -11.69 1.00 5.94
C TYR A 100 -10.56 0.46 6.82
N THR A 101 -10.84 0.23 8.11
CA THR A 101 -9.87 -0.22 9.11
C THR A 101 -10.22 -1.65 9.51
N ASN A 102 -9.55 -2.62 8.89
CA ASN A 102 -10.01 -4.01 8.96
C ASN A 102 -9.72 -4.68 10.31
N THR A 103 -9.05 -4.02 11.24
CA THR A 103 -8.92 -4.48 12.64
C THR A 103 -9.78 -3.70 13.62
N HIS A 104 -10.70 -2.85 13.14
CA HIS A 104 -11.61 -2.06 13.96
C HIS A 104 -12.93 -2.79 14.21
N ALA A 105 -12.85 -3.88 14.98
CA ALA A 105 -13.98 -4.64 15.50
C ALA A 105 -13.52 -5.54 16.66
N PRO A 106 -14.44 -6.07 17.49
CA PRO A 106 -14.08 -7.10 18.47
C PRO A 106 -13.39 -8.30 17.80
N VAL A 107 -12.38 -8.88 18.46
CA VAL A 107 -11.54 -9.94 17.90
C VAL A 107 -12.32 -11.16 17.38
N ASP A 108 -13.44 -11.51 18.02
CA ASP A 108 -14.29 -12.63 17.59
C ASP A 108 -14.96 -12.35 16.23
N VAL A 109 -15.34 -11.10 15.96
CA VAL A 109 -15.87 -10.69 14.65
C VAL A 109 -14.78 -10.73 13.59
N LEU A 110 -13.57 -10.24 13.92
CA LEU A 110 -12.41 -10.34 13.02
C LEU A 110 -12.12 -11.81 12.68
N ARG A 111 -12.19 -12.69 13.68
CA ARG A 111 -12.00 -14.14 13.51
C ARG A 111 -13.00 -14.72 12.54
N GLU A 112 -14.29 -14.48 12.76
CA GLU A 112 -15.36 -14.94 11.86
C GLU A 112 -15.10 -14.53 10.40
N LYS A 113 -14.79 -13.24 10.17
CA LYS A 113 -14.57 -12.71 8.81
C LYS A 113 -13.33 -13.27 8.13
N TYR A 114 -12.21 -13.35 8.84
CA TYR A 114 -10.96 -13.83 8.26
C TYR A 114 -11.00 -15.33 7.97
N GLU A 115 -11.57 -16.13 8.86
CA GLU A 115 -11.68 -17.58 8.66
C GLU A 115 -12.58 -17.94 7.49
N ALA A 116 -13.69 -17.20 7.29
CA ALA A 116 -14.62 -17.42 6.19
C ALA A 116 -13.92 -17.41 4.81
N VAL A 117 -12.91 -16.53 4.64
CA VAL A 117 -12.17 -16.42 3.37
C VAL A 117 -10.95 -17.31 3.33
N MET A 118 -10.31 -17.59 4.48
CA MET A 118 -9.17 -18.50 4.54
C MET A 118 -9.55 -19.95 4.21
N ASN A 119 -10.80 -20.34 4.44
CA ASN A 119 -11.33 -21.66 4.10
C ASN A 119 -11.60 -21.84 2.59
N GLN A 120 -11.45 -20.78 1.78
CA GLN A 120 -11.68 -20.86 0.34
C GLN A 120 -10.52 -21.56 -0.38
N GLU A 121 -10.84 -22.46 -1.30
CA GLU A 121 -9.84 -23.24 -2.04
C GLU A 121 -8.89 -22.32 -2.82
N GLY A 122 -7.58 -22.52 -2.64
CA GLY A 122 -6.52 -21.81 -3.37
C GLY A 122 -6.11 -20.47 -2.74
N VAL A 123 -6.64 -20.12 -1.58
CA VAL A 123 -6.11 -19.01 -0.77
C VAL A 123 -4.79 -19.44 -0.13
N VAL A 124 -3.73 -18.67 -0.40
CA VAL A 124 -2.37 -18.95 0.08
C VAL A 124 -1.91 -17.98 1.17
N GLY A 125 -2.71 -16.96 1.47
CA GLY A 125 -2.41 -16.00 2.51
C GLY A 125 -3.45 -14.90 2.65
N LEU A 126 -3.17 -14.02 3.60
CA LEU A 126 -4.04 -12.92 4.00
C LEU A 126 -3.29 -11.60 3.99
N SER A 127 -3.95 -10.54 3.54
CA SER A 127 -3.46 -9.17 3.61
C SER A 127 -4.53 -8.31 4.25
N ILE A 128 -4.20 -7.60 5.32
CA ILE A 128 -5.14 -6.81 6.11
C ILE A 128 -4.69 -5.35 6.09
N ALA A 129 -5.44 -4.47 5.41
CA ALA A 129 -5.21 -3.03 5.49
C ALA A 129 -5.84 -2.47 6.76
N THR A 130 -5.05 -1.77 7.56
CA THR A 130 -5.54 -1.18 8.80
C THR A 130 -4.75 0.06 9.22
N ARG A 131 -5.21 0.69 10.31
CA ARG A 131 -4.55 1.80 10.97
C ARG A 131 -3.65 1.30 12.09
N PRO A 132 -2.53 2.00 12.38
CA PRO A 132 -1.61 1.58 13.43
C PRO A 132 -2.20 1.68 14.84
N ASP A 133 -3.22 2.52 15.06
CA ASP A 133 -3.92 2.71 16.34
C ASP A 133 -5.06 1.71 16.57
N CYS A 134 -5.35 0.82 15.61
CA CYS A 134 -6.33 -0.26 15.73
C CYS A 134 -5.66 -1.62 15.94
N LEU A 135 -4.66 -1.67 16.82
CA LEU A 135 -3.90 -2.88 17.15
C LEU A 135 -3.90 -3.11 18.67
N PRO A 136 -5.07 -3.33 19.29
CA PRO A 136 -5.13 -3.78 20.68
C PRO A 136 -4.52 -5.18 20.81
N ASP A 137 -4.08 -5.52 22.02
CA ASP A 137 -3.26 -6.71 22.24
C ASP A 137 -4.00 -8.02 21.86
N ASP A 138 -5.30 -8.13 22.15
CA ASP A 138 -6.13 -9.29 21.77
C ASP A 138 -6.18 -9.52 20.25
N VAL A 139 -6.29 -8.43 19.48
CA VAL A 139 -6.23 -8.49 18.02
C VAL A 139 -4.83 -8.87 17.55
N VAL A 140 -3.76 -8.31 18.15
CA VAL A 140 -2.38 -8.64 17.77
C VAL A 140 -2.07 -10.12 18.06
N GLU A 141 -2.52 -10.66 19.19
CA GLU A 141 -2.36 -12.08 19.52
C GLU A 141 -3.10 -12.97 18.51
N TYR A 142 -4.33 -12.62 18.12
CA TYR A 142 -5.03 -13.36 17.07
C TYR A 142 -4.33 -13.26 15.69
N LEU A 143 -3.77 -12.09 15.35
CA LEU A 143 -2.95 -11.95 14.14
C LEU A 143 -1.66 -12.79 14.22
N ALA A 144 -1.10 -12.99 15.41
CA ALA A 144 0.04 -13.87 15.61
C ALA A 144 -0.34 -15.34 15.33
N GLU A 145 -1.45 -15.82 15.87
CA GLU A 145 -2.00 -17.15 15.57
C GLU A 145 -2.23 -17.35 14.07
N LEU A 146 -2.77 -16.33 13.39
CA LEU A 146 -2.93 -16.32 11.93
C LEU A 146 -1.60 -16.39 11.19
N ASN A 147 -0.57 -15.71 11.67
CA ASN A 147 0.75 -15.65 11.02
C ASN A 147 1.48 -17.01 11.06
N GLU A 148 1.22 -17.85 12.07
CA GLU A 148 1.83 -19.19 12.16
C GLU A 148 1.32 -20.15 11.08
N ARG A 149 0.09 -19.96 10.62
CA ARG A 149 -0.57 -20.88 9.67
C ARG A 149 -0.82 -20.27 8.28
N THR A 150 -0.59 -18.97 8.10
CA THR A 150 -0.85 -18.28 6.83
C THR A 150 0.30 -17.38 6.40
N TYR A 151 0.36 -17.06 5.11
CA TYR A 151 1.22 -15.99 4.63
C TYR A 151 0.59 -14.61 4.89
N LEU A 152 0.72 -14.14 6.13
CA LEU A 152 0.08 -12.91 6.61
C LEU A 152 0.89 -11.65 6.29
N TRP A 153 0.17 -10.63 5.83
CA TRP A 153 0.62 -9.24 5.70
C TRP A 153 -0.35 -8.30 6.40
N VAL A 154 0.19 -7.39 7.20
CA VAL A 154 -0.56 -6.23 7.70
C VAL A 154 -0.07 -5.00 6.96
N GLU A 155 -0.99 -4.29 6.31
CA GLU A 155 -0.68 -3.05 5.62
C GLU A 155 -1.09 -1.87 6.48
N LEU A 156 -0.10 -1.09 6.92
CA LEU A 156 -0.32 0.03 7.83
C LEU A 156 -0.29 1.36 7.08
N GLY A 157 -1.36 2.13 7.22
CA GLY A 157 -1.48 3.47 6.67
C GLY A 157 -0.58 4.49 7.37
N LEU A 158 0.64 4.70 6.88
CA LEU A 158 1.51 5.80 7.35
C LEU A 158 1.11 7.12 6.70
N GLN A 159 0.97 7.12 5.38
CA GLN A 159 0.75 8.26 4.49
C GLN A 159 1.93 9.24 4.44
N THR A 160 2.32 9.79 5.58
CA THR A 160 3.40 10.77 5.74
C THR A 160 3.99 10.69 7.15
N VAL A 161 5.25 11.06 7.35
CA VAL A 161 5.80 11.27 8.72
C VAL A 161 5.57 12.70 9.23
N HIS A 162 5.03 13.58 8.38
CA HIS A 162 4.86 15.00 8.68
C HIS A 162 3.56 15.25 9.41
N GLU A 163 3.67 15.56 10.70
CA GLU A 163 2.48 15.78 11.53
C GLU A 163 1.62 16.94 11.01
N LYS A 164 2.21 18.05 10.55
CA LYS A 164 1.41 19.16 9.97
C LYS A 164 0.51 18.70 8.83
N THR A 165 1.04 17.89 7.91
CA THR A 165 0.27 17.30 6.81
C THR A 165 -0.77 16.33 7.35
N ALA A 166 -0.40 15.44 8.28
CA ALA A 166 -1.30 14.46 8.89
C ALA A 166 -2.53 15.09 9.55
N HIS A 167 -2.35 16.25 10.21
CA HIS A 167 -3.44 17.02 10.81
C HIS A 167 -4.36 17.62 9.73
N ILE A 168 -3.81 18.22 8.68
CA ILE A 168 -4.60 18.84 7.59
C ILE A 168 -5.43 17.83 6.82
N ILE A 169 -4.90 16.61 6.65
CA ILE A 169 -5.61 15.52 5.98
C ILE A 169 -6.51 14.72 6.93
N ASN A 170 -6.64 15.15 8.19
CA ASN A 170 -7.43 14.49 9.22
C ASN A 170 -7.09 12.99 9.33
N ARG A 171 -5.80 12.61 9.39
CA ARG A 171 -5.37 11.21 9.49
C ARG A 171 -5.75 10.60 10.86
N ALA A 172 -5.68 11.43 11.90
CA ALA A 172 -6.08 11.12 13.27
C ALA A 172 -5.26 10.01 13.96
N HIS A 173 -3.97 9.89 13.66
CA HIS A 173 -2.96 9.20 14.46
C HIS A 173 -1.59 9.83 14.12
N ASP A 174 -0.59 9.68 14.99
CA ASP A 174 0.76 10.24 14.82
C ASP A 174 1.79 9.19 14.37
N PHE A 175 3.02 9.63 14.09
CA PHE A 175 4.13 8.75 13.74
C PHE A 175 4.60 7.84 14.91
N PRO A 176 4.69 8.29 16.17
CA PRO A 176 4.96 7.40 17.31
C PRO A 176 4.00 6.20 17.40
N THR A 177 2.69 6.43 17.23
CA THR A 177 1.68 5.36 17.19
C THR A 177 1.93 4.39 16.04
N TYR A 178 2.36 4.90 14.88
CA TYR A 178 2.78 4.06 13.76
C TYR A 178 3.95 3.14 14.13
N VAL A 179 4.99 3.68 14.76
CA VAL A 179 6.16 2.91 15.21
C VAL A 179 5.77 1.88 16.27
N GLU A 180 4.87 2.21 17.20
CA GLU A 180 4.34 1.24 18.17
C GLU A 180 3.63 0.07 17.47
N GLY A 181 2.75 0.37 16.51
CA GLY A 181 2.05 -0.64 15.72
C GLY A 181 3.02 -1.55 14.95
N VAL A 182 4.10 -0.97 14.39
CA VAL A 182 5.19 -1.75 13.78
C VAL A 182 5.83 -2.69 14.80
N ASN A 183 6.26 -2.17 15.96
CA ASN A 183 6.93 -2.97 16.98
C ASN A 183 6.04 -4.11 17.51
N LYS A 184 4.75 -3.86 17.73
CA LYS A 184 3.76 -4.87 18.14
C LYS A 184 3.70 -6.03 17.15
N LEU A 185 3.51 -5.74 15.88
CA LEU A 185 3.41 -6.76 14.83
C LEU A 185 4.73 -7.50 14.63
N ARG A 186 5.86 -6.79 14.66
CA ARG A 186 7.19 -7.38 14.46
C ARG A 186 7.64 -8.28 15.61
N LYS A 187 7.15 -8.06 16.84
CA LYS A 187 7.34 -8.98 17.97
C LYS A 187 6.88 -10.41 17.66
N HIS A 188 5.86 -10.55 16.81
CA HIS A 188 5.31 -11.85 16.35
C HIS A 188 5.78 -12.23 14.94
N GLY A 189 6.78 -11.53 14.39
CA GLY A 189 7.31 -11.80 13.05
C GLY A 189 6.34 -11.51 11.91
N ILE A 190 5.24 -10.78 12.16
CA ILE A 190 4.22 -10.46 11.15
C ILE A 190 4.80 -9.50 10.10
N ARG A 191 4.58 -9.79 8.81
CA ARG A 191 5.11 -8.97 7.72
C ARG A 191 4.30 -7.68 7.58
N ILE A 192 4.98 -6.56 7.45
CA ILE A 192 4.36 -5.25 7.39
C ILE A 192 4.59 -4.60 6.04
N CYS A 193 3.53 -4.02 5.47
CA CYS A 193 3.62 -3.13 4.33
C CYS A 193 3.26 -1.69 4.72
N SER A 194 4.22 -0.77 4.64
CA SER A 194 3.97 0.66 4.88
C SER A 194 3.30 1.29 3.67
N HIS A 195 2.15 1.95 3.86
CA HIS A 195 1.51 2.73 2.80
C HIS A 195 1.84 4.21 2.95
N ILE A 196 2.48 4.82 1.95
CA ILE A 196 2.80 6.25 1.89
C ILE A 196 2.10 6.91 0.69
N ILE A 197 1.85 8.22 0.78
CA ILE A 197 1.22 8.99 -0.29
C ILE A 197 2.12 10.17 -0.67
N ASN A 198 2.49 10.25 -1.94
CA ASN A 198 3.20 11.40 -2.50
C ASN A 198 2.18 12.43 -3.05
N GLY A 199 2.46 13.72 -2.82
CA GLY A 199 1.65 14.84 -3.31
C GLY A 199 0.58 15.30 -2.33
N LEU A 200 0.72 15.00 -1.03
CA LEU A 200 -0.18 15.51 0.00
C LEU A 200 -0.05 17.03 0.16
N PRO A 201 -1.09 17.73 0.67
CA PRO A 201 -1.04 19.18 0.87
C PRO A 201 0.16 19.61 1.74
N LEU A 202 0.79 20.73 1.36
CA LEU A 202 1.96 21.33 2.01
C LEU A 202 3.27 20.53 1.95
N GLU A 203 3.32 19.40 1.25
CA GLU A 203 4.55 18.60 1.17
C GLU A 203 5.41 18.98 -0.03
N THR A 204 6.71 19.15 0.21
CA THR A 204 7.74 19.32 -0.83
C THR A 204 8.33 17.96 -1.23
N PRO A 205 9.07 17.88 -2.35
CA PRO A 205 9.85 16.68 -2.70
C PRO A 205 10.73 16.16 -1.55
N GLU A 206 11.37 17.05 -0.81
CA GLU A 206 12.21 16.71 0.34
C GLU A 206 11.40 16.05 1.46
N MET A 207 10.22 16.59 1.77
CA MET A 207 9.32 16.01 2.78
C MET A 207 8.84 14.60 2.40
N MET A 208 8.52 14.38 1.12
CA MET A 208 8.15 13.06 0.60
C MET A 208 9.33 12.08 0.63
N MET A 209 10.55 12.57 0.39
CA MET A 209 11.78 11.79 0.57
C MET A 209 12.03 11.43 2.03
N GLU A 210 11.86 12.36 2.96
CA GLU A 210 12.00 12.12 4.41
C GLU A 210 11.03 11.03 4.90
N THR A 211 9.79 11.02 4.37
CA THR A 211 8.83 9.95 4.64
C THR A 211 9.35 8.58 4.19
N ALA A 212 9.86 8.47 2.96
CA ALA A 212 10.43 7.22 2.46
C ALA A 212 11.70 6.80 3.24
N GLN A 213 12.54 7.75 3.62
CA GLN A 213 13.72 7.52 4.46
C GLN A 213 13.35 6.98 5.86
N ALA A 214 12.27 7.49 6.45
CA ALA A 214 11.77 6.99 7.72
C ALA A 214 11.31 5.54 7.59
N VAL A 215 10.52 5.21 6.55
CA VAL A 215 10.10 3.82 6.26
C VAL A 215 11.30 2.91 6.06
N ALA A 216 12.32 3.36 5.32
CA ALA A 216 13.58 2.65 5.07
C ALA A 216 14.42 2.32 6.32
N LYS A 217 14.09 2.91 7.48
CA LYS A 217 14.75 2.68 8.78
C LYS A 217 13.91 1.82 9.73
N LEU A 218 12.65 1.57 9.41
CA LEU A 218 11.75 0.73 10.21
C LEU A 218 11.90 -0.75 9.82
N ASP A 219 11.56 -1.65 10.75
CA ASP A 219 11.47 -3.09 10.47
C ASP A 219 10.17 -3.41 9.73
N VAL A 220 10.08 -2.96 8.48
CA VAL A 220 8.93 -3.18 7.58
C VAL A 220 9.40 -3.87 6.30
N GLN A 221 8.68 -4.90 5.87
CA GLN A 221 9.13 -5.80 4.81
C GLN A 221 8.66 -5.37 3.43
N GLY A 222 7.68 -4.48 3.35
CA GLY A 222 7.22 -3.92 2.09
C GLY A 222 6.74 -2.49 2.18
N ILE A 223 6.57 -1.88 1.02
CA ILE A 223 6.08 -0.50 0.89
C ILE A 223 5.10 -0.39 -0.28
N LYS A 224 4.09 0.45 -0.09
CA LYS A 224 3.22 0.98 -1.14
C LYS A 224 3.48 2.47 -1.28
N ILE A 225 4.00 2.88 -2.42
CA ILE A 225 4.14 4.28 -2.79
C ILE A 225 2.95 4.64 -3.68
N HIS A 226 2.08 5.50 -3.17
CA HIS A 226 0.83 5.87 -3.84
C HIS A 226 0.89 7.34 -4.24
N LEU A 227 0.51 7.66 -5.47
CA LEU A 227 0.29 9.05 -5.90
C LEU A 227 -1.03 9.53 -5.34
N LEU A 228 -1.08 10.72 -4.73
CA LEU A 228 -2.35 11.32 -4.34
C LEU A 228 -3.29 11.41 -5.55
N HIS A 229 -4.41 10.69 -5.47
CA HIS A 229 -5.52 10.81 -6.39
C HIS A 229 -6.62 11.61 -5.70
N LEU A 230 -6.92 12.80 -6.23
CA LEU A 230 -8.05 13.58 -5.77
C LEU A 230 -9.32 13.00 -6.39
N LEU A 231 -10.23 12.53 -5.54
CA LEU A 231 -11.50 11.95 -5.95
C LEU A 231 -12.66 12.90 -5.63
N LYS A 232 -13.66 12.94 -6.52
CA LYS A 232 -14.92 13.66 -6.31
C LYS A 232 -15.59 13.20 -5.02
N GLY A 233 -16.24 14.13 -4.33
CA GLY A 233 -16.93 13.85 -3.07
C GLY A 233 -16.02 13.68 -1.85
N THR A 234 -14.70 13.80 -2.01
CA THR A 234 -13.78 13.84 -0.85
C THR A 234 -13.69 15.25 -0.27
N PRO A 235 -13.50 15.41 1.05
CA PRO A 235 -13.30 16.73 1.67
C PRO A 235 -12.13 17.53 1.05
N MET A 236 -11.10 16.84 0.55
CA MET A 236 -9.92 17.44 -0.08
C MET A 236 -10.25 18.19 -1.38
N VAL A 237 -11.38 17.91 -2.05
CA VAL A 237 -11.80 18.70 -3.24
C VAL A 237 -11.93 20.18 -2.89
N LYS A 238 -12.46 20.50 -1.69
CA LYS A 238 -12.57 21.88 -1.22
C LYS A 238 -11.21 22.51 -0.90
N GLN A 239 -10.21 21.71 -0.55
CA GLN A 239 -8.84 22.19 -0.36
C GLN A 239 -8.22 22.56 -1.72
N TYR A 240 -8.43 21.71 -2.73
CA TYR A 240 -8.00 21.95 -4.11
C TYR A 240 -8.66 23.20 -4.73
N GLU A 241 -9.99 23.34 -4.61
CA GLU A 241 -10.74 24.50 -5.12
C GLU A 241 -10.29 25.83 -4.50
N LYS A 242 -9.71 25.80 -3.30
CA LYS A 242 -9.15 26.97 -2.61
C LYS A 242 -7.67 27.22 -2.92
N GLY A 243 -7.05 26.44 -3.80
CA GLY A 243 -5.62 26.53 -4.13
C GLY A 243 -4.69 26.02 -3.02
N LEU A 244 -5.18 25.19 -2.10
CA LEU A 244 -4.39 24.61 -1.00
C LEU A 244 -3.75 23.27 -1.36
N LEU A 245 -4.05 22.74 -2.54
CA LEU A 245 -3.47 21.51 -3.07
C LEU A 245 -3.05 21.74 -4.52
N GLU A 246 -1.82 21.35 -4.83
CA GLU A 246 -1.29 21.30 -6.19
C GLU A 246 -0.94 19.86 -6.54
N PHE A 247 -1.16 19.47 -7.79
CA PHE A 247 -0.82 18.12 -8.24
C PHE A 247 0.65 18.04 -8.64
N LEU A 248 1.28 16.92 -8.31
CA LEU A 248 2.57 16.58 -8.88
C LEU A 248 2.46 16.46 -10.41
N SER A 249 3.47 17.00 -11.09
CA SER A 249 3.64 16.73 -12.51
C SER A 249 4.03 15.26 -12.73
N PHE A 250 3.84 14.76 -13.94
CA PHE A 250 4.22 13.40 -14.31
C PHE A 250 5.72 13.17 -14.09
N ASP A 251 6.55 14.11 -14.55
CA ASP A 251 8.02 14.01 -14.48
C ASP A 251 8.50 14.12 -13.03
N ASP A 252 7.92 15.00 -12.21
CA ASP A 252 8.27 15.11 -10.79
C ASP A 252 7.94 13.82 -10.04
N TYR A 253 6.77 13.22 -10.31
CA TYR A 253 6.40 11.96 -9.68
C TYR A 253 7.32 10.81 -10.09
N VAL A 254 7.66 10.70 -11.38
CA VAL A 254 8.57 9.67 -11.88
C VAL A 254 9.95 9.80 -11.23
N ASN A 255 10.51 11.01 -11.18
CA ASN A 255 11.80 11.26 -10.56
C ASN A 255 11.78 10.95 -9.06
N LEU A 256 10.77 11.46 -8.35
CA LEU A 256 10.62 11.24 -6.90
C LEU A 256 10.52 9.76 -6.56
N VAL A 257 9.73 8.98 -7.31
CA VAL A 257 9.63 7.53 -7.06
C VAL A 257 10.96 6.84 -7.32
N CYS A 258 11.72 7.24 -8.34
CA CYS A 258 13.06 6.69 -8.58
C CYS A 258 14.00 7.02 -7.42
N ASP A 259 14.02 8.27 -6.94
CA ASP A 259 14.83 8.71 -5.79
C ASP A 259 14.45 7.91 -4.53
N GLN A 260 13.15 7.71 -4.28
CA GLN A 260 12.66 6.89 -3.18
C GLN A 260 13.15 5.44 -3.32
N LEU A 261 13.03 4.81 -4.50
CA LEU A 261 13.51 3.44 -4.71
C LEU A 261 15.01 3.31 -4.41
N GLU A 262 15.83 4.28 -4.82
CA GLU A 262 17.29 4.26 -4.65
C GLU A 262 17.75 4.23 -3.19
N ILE A 263 16.96 4.76 -2.26
CA ILE A 263 17.26 4.78 -0.81
C ILE A 263 16.61 3.64 -0.02
N LEU A 264 15.63 2.94 -0.60
CA LEU A 264 14.96 1.82 0.05
C LEU A 264 15.91 0.60 0.12
N PRO A 265 15.86 -0.21 1.20
CA PRO A 265 16.63 -1.45 1.25
C PRO A 265 16.31 -2.36 0.06
N PRO A 266 17.29 -3.00 -0.59
CA PRO A 266 17.05 -3.81 -1.80
C PRO A 266 16.10 -4.99 -1.56
N GLU A 267 16.05 -5.52 -0.34
CA GLU A 267 15.16 -6.61 0.08
C GLU A 267 13.71 -6.16 0.30
N MET A 268 13.45 -4.87 0.52
CA MET A 268 12.10 -4.35 0.79
C MET A 268 11.19 -4.55 -0.43
N ILE A 269 10.04 -5.18 -0.23
CA ILE A 269 9.14 -5.55 -1.34
C ILE A 269 8.24 -4.39 -1.72
N ILE A 270 8.28 -4.02 -2.99
CA ILE A 270 7.49 -2.95 -3.56
C ILE A 270 6.12 -3.49 -3.96
N HIS A 271 5.12 -3.25 -3.12
CA HIS A 271 3.73 -3.66 -3.35
C HIS A 271 3.10 -2.86 -4.50
N ARG A 272 3.40 -1.57 -4.56
CA ARG A 272 3.01 -0.67 -5.66
C ARG A 272 3.88 0.60 -5.65
N ILE A 273 3.94 1.25 -6.81
CA ILE A 273 4.58 2.55 -7.02
C ILE A 273 3.69 3.55 -7.74
N THR A 274 2.40 3.24 -7.87
CA THR A 274 1.37 4.14 -8.38
C THR A 274 -0.02 3.63 -8.00
N GLY A 275 -0.99 4.55 -8.00
CA GLY A 275 -2.38 4.35 -7.62
C GLY A 275 -3.25 3.74 -8.72
N ASP A 276 -4.46 3.34 -8.35
CA ASP A 276 -5.60 3.25 -9.26
C ASP A 276 -6.70 4.12 -8.64
N GLY A 277 -7.40 4.90 -9.45
CA GLY A 277 -8.54 5.71 -9.01
C GLY A 277 -9.71 5.45 -9.96
N PRO A 278 -10.96 5.33 -9.46
CA PRO A 278 -12.12 5.15 -10.34
C PRO A 278 -12.22 6.35 -11.28
N ILE A 279 -12.12 6.11 -12.59
CA ILE A 279 -11.97 7.18 -13.59
C ILE A 279 -13.10 8.21 -13.52
N ASP A 280 -14.32 7.78 -13.25
CA ASP A 280 -15.51 8.64 -13.15
C ASP A 280 -15.45 9.58 -11.92
N LEU A 281 -14.73 9.16 -10.88
CA LEU A 281 -14.50 9.92 -9.66
C LEU A 281 -13.20 10.72 -9.69
N MET A 282 -12.28 10.49 -10.63
CA MET A 282 -11.01 11.19 -10.68
C MET A 282 -11.21 12.69 -10.98
N VAL A 283 -10.62 13.53 -10.15
CA VAL A 283 -10.40 14.96 -10.40
C VAL A 283 -8.98 15.18 -10.94
N GLY A 284 -7.99 14.51 -10.35
CA GLY A 284 -6.62 14.55 -10.85
C GLY A 284 -5.60 13.89 -9.91
N PRO A 285 -4.32 13.84 -10.34
CA PRO A 285 -3.86 14.25 -11.66
C PRO A 285 -4.27 13.26 -12.76
N MET A 286 -4.79 13.74 -13.90
CA MET A 286 -5.40 12.86 -14.92
C MET A 286 -4.39 12.01 -15.69
N TRP A 287 -3.12 12.41 -15.75
CA TRP A 287 -2.08 11.60 -16.37
C TRP A 287 -1.91 10.23 -15.69
N SER A 288 -2.26 10.13 -14.41
CA SER A 288 -2.11 8.91 -13.60
C SER A 288 -3.04 7.78 -14.03
N VAL A 289 -4.13 8.09 -14.73
CA VAL A 289 -5.07 7.10 -15.28
C VAL A 289 -4.35 6.16 -16.26
N ASN A 290 -3.33 6.63 -16.98
CA ASN A 290 -2.47 5.79 -17.78
C ASN A 290 -1.38 5.12 -16.94
N LYS A 291 -1.78 4.16 -16.10
CA LYS A 291 -0.90 3.41 -15.21
C LYS A 291 0.30 2.78 -15.91
N TRP A 292 0.10 2.21 -17.10
CA TRP A 292 1.20 1.61 -17.87
C TRP A 292 2.24 2.64 -18.31
N GLY A 293 1.79 3.83 -18.72
CA GLY A 293 2.68 4.95 -19.03
C GLY A 293 3.55 5.34 -17.83
N VAL A 294 2.96 5.47 -16.64
CA VAL A 294 3.69 5.80 -15.40
C VAL A 294 4.72 4.71 -15.05
N LEU A 295 4.32 3.44 -15.07
CA LEU A 295 5.23 2.32 -14.75
C LEU A 295 6.40 2.22 -15.74
N ASN A 296 6.13 2.41 -17.03
CA ASN A 296 7.16 2.38 -18.06
C ASN A 296 8.13 3.56 -17.94
N ALA A 297 7.65 4.74 -17.56
CA ALA A 297 8.50 5.90 -17.34
C ALA A 297 9.42 5.72 -16.13
N ILE A 298 8.94 5.14 -15.03
CA ILE A 298 9.78 4.80 -13.87
C ILE A 298 10.85 3.77 -14.26
N ASP A 299 10.49 2.72 -15.00
CA ASP A 299 11.46 1.73 -15.48
C ASP A 299 12.51 2.37 -16.41
N ALA A 300 12.07 3.25 -17.32
CA ALA A 300 12.95 3.96 -18.25
C ALA A 300 13.88 4.93 -17.52
N GLU A 301 13.39 5.61 -16.49
CA GLU A 301 14.17 6.57 -15.71
C GLU A 301 15.25 5.89 -14.88
N LEU A 302 14.93 4.81 -14.16
CA LEU A 302 15.93 3.98 -13.49
C LEU A 302 16.98 3.45 -14.47
N LYS A 303 16.56 3.04 -15.68
CA LYS A 303 17.46 2.60 -16.74
C LYS A 303 18.38 3.73 -17.21
N ARG A 304 17.84 4.93 -17.45
CA ARG A 304 18.56 6.12 -17.89
C ARG A 304 19.62 6.53 -16.87
N ARG A 305 19.27 6.49 -15.58
CA ARG A 305 20.19 6.77 -14.45
C ARG A 305 21.27 5.71 -14.25
N GLY A 306 21.13 4.52 -14.84
CA GLY A 306 21.99 3.38 -14.48
C GLY A 306 21.74 2.87 -13.05
N SER A 307 20.60 3.24 -12.45
CA SER A 307 20.30 3.05 -11.03
C SER A 307 19.27 1.95 -10.79
N PHE A 308 19.04 1.58 -9.54
CA PHE A 308 18.13 0.53 -9.07
C PHE A 308 17.77 0.72 -7.60
N GLN A 309 16.80 -0.05 -7.09
CA GLN A 309 16.40 0.02 -5.68
C GLN A 309 17.57 -0.27 -4.74
N GLY A 310 17.83 0.62 -3.79
CA GLY A 310 18.94 0.50 -2.85
C GLY A 310 20.32 0.89 -3.40
N ALA A 311 20.41 1.48 -4.60
CA ALA A 311 21.67 1.95 -5.18
C ALA A 311 22.44 2.91 -4.24
N CYS A 312 21.76 3.80 -3.52
CA CYS A 312 22.39 4.72 -2.57
C CYS A 312 22.84 4.06 -1.26
N ARG A 313 22.47 2.80 -1.03
CA ARG A 313 22.91 2.00 0.14
C ARG A 313 24.04 1.04 -0.19
N HIS A 314 24.40 0.90 -1.47
CA HIS A 314 25.43 -0.03 -1.90
C HIS A 314 26.83 0.59 -1.68
N PRO A 315 27.77 -0.07 -0.99
CA PRO A 315 29.11 0.49 -0.70
C PRO A 315 29.88 0.95 -1.94
N SER A 316 29.65 0.29 -3.08
CA SER A 316 30.34 0.56 -4.35
C SER A 316 29.75 1.69 -5.21
N PHE A 317 28.65 2.33 -4.78
CA PHE A 317 28.05 3.43 -5.56
C PHE A 317 28.80 4.74 -5.34
N PHE A 318 29.43 4.91 -4.18
CA PHE A 318 30.26 6.07 -3.85
C PHE A 318 31.66 6.06 -4.50
N GLU A 319 32.05 4.97 -5.17
CA GLU A 319 33.34 4.91 -5.91
C GLU A 319 33.23 5.35 -7.38
N LYS A 320 32.02 5.73 -7.85
CA LYS A 320 31.78 6.09 -9.26
C LYS A 320 31.11 7.45 -9.50
N THR A 321 30.96 8.28 -8.47
CA THR A 321 30.59 9.69 -8.56
C THR A 321 31.78 10.56 -8.22
#